data_AF-C6TI77-F1
#
_entry.id   AF-C6TI77-F1
#
_cell.length_a   1.000
_cell.length_b   1.000
_cell.length_c   1.000
_cell.angle_alpha   90.00
_cell.angle_beta   90.00
_cell.angle_gamma   90.00
#
_symmetry.space_group_name_H-M   'P 1'
#
loop_
_entity.id
_entity.type
_entity.pdbx_description
1 polymer ?
#
loop_
_entity_poly.entity_id
_entity_poly.type
_entity_poly.pdbx_seq_one_letter_code
_entity_poly.pdbx_strand_id
1 'polypeptide(L)'
;MAIVLRLGSRSRSKGNHPSSHIVFFSTSNSNSNSNSNSNPPFSDLFSEIKNNFKESSPSPSNTPRSSNFRDEINKNLHEFRARTTAPPKPHLVEKYFHPDNMSSSEKLKIELAKVRDEFKMSDSDCGSARVQIAQLTTKIKHLSAVLHKKDVHSRKGLLAMVQRRKRLLKYLRRTDWDSYCFVIS
;
A
#
# COMPACT_ATOMS: atom_id res chain seq x y z
N MET A 1 -5.98 -39.90 17.19
CA MET A 1 -7.43 -39.99 16.93
C MET A 1 -8.10 -38.69 17.34
N ALA A 2 -9.06 -38.20 16.53
CA ALA A 2 -9.93 -37.02 16.67
C ALA A 2 -9.21 -35.65 16.74
N ILE A 3 -9.15 -34.80 15.71
CA ILE A 3 -10.21 -34.17 14.88
C ILE A 3 -11.31 -33.54 15.74
N VAL A 4 -11.20 -32.23 15.97
CA VAL A 4 -12.33 -31.38 16.36
C VAL A 4 -12.64 -30.48 15.17
N LEU A 5 -13.71 -30.86 14.45
CA LEU A 5 -14.39 -30.02 13.48
C LEU A 5 -15.27 -29.02 14.23
N ARG A 6 -15.14 -27.72 13.94
CA ARG A 6 -16.19 -26.75 14.26
C ARG A 6 -16.72 -26.16 12.97
N LEU A 7 -17.89 -26.67 12.57
CA LEU A 7 -18.77 -26.06 11.59
C LEU A 7 -19.32 -24.75 12.15
N GLY A 8 -19.36 -23.72 11.31
CA GLY A 8 -19.92 -22.42 11.62
C GLY A 8 -20.29 -21.69 10.33
N SER A 9 -21.39 -22.11 9.73
CA SER A 9 -22.04 -21.41 8.61
C SER A 9 -22.67 -20.11 9.11
N ARG A 10 -22.34 -18.95 8.51
CA ARG A 10 -23.30 -17.84 8.42
C ARG A 10 -23.02 -16.92 7.23
N SER A 11 -24.11 -16.68 6.51
CA SER A 11 -24.22 -16.00 5.23
C SER A 11 -24.35 -14.48 5.37
N ARG A 12 -23.77 -13.78 4.38
CA ARG A 12 -24.19 -12.51 3.74
C ARG A 12 -24.41 -11.22 4.57
N SER A 13 -23.72 -10.18 4.10
CA SER A 13 -24.30 -8.95 3.50
C SER A 13 -23.97 -7.60 4.17
N LYS A 14 -23.32 -6.76 3.34
CA LYS A 14 -23.37 -5.28 3.23
C LYS A 14 -22.56 -4.42 4.20
N GLY A 15 -21.77 -3.52 3.60
CA GLY A 15 -21.38 -2.23 4.18
C GLY A 15 -19.87 -2.02 4.32
N ASN A 16 -19.16 -1.81 3.22
CA ASN A 16 -17.83 -1.19 3.27
C ASN A 16 -18.00 0.30 3.60
N HIS A 17 -17.88 0.66 4.87
CA HIS A 17 -17.47 2.00 5.26
C HIS A 17 -15.97 1.97 5.56
N PRO A 18 -15.14 2.85 4.97
CA PRO A 18 -13.77 2.99 5.43
C PRO A 18 -13.82 3.60 6.84
N SER A 19 -13.53 2.77 7.85
CA SER A 19 -13.19 3.26 9.18
C SER A 19 -11.96 4.15 9.01
N SER A 20 -12.17 5.46 9.07
CA SER A 20 -11.10 6.44 9.07
C SER A 20 -10.30 6.26 10.36
N HIS A 21 -9.28 5.42 10.31
CA HIS A 21 -8.22 5.39 11.30
C HIS A 21 -7.51 6.74 11.28
N ILE A 22 -7.97 7.67 12.11
CA ILE A 22 -7.20 8.84 12.48
C ILE A 22 -6.07 8.30 13.36
N VAL A 23 -4.87 8.21 12.77
CA VAL A 23 -3.65 7.88 13.49
C VAL A 23 -3.32 9.09 14.38
N PHE A 24 -3.74 9.05 15.64
CA PHE A 24 -3.27 9.97 16.66
C PHE A 24 -1.80 9.64 16.95
N PHE A 25 -0.87 10.47 16.48
CA PHE A 25 0.49 10.47 17.00
C PHE A 25 0.46 11.00 18.44
N SER A 26 0.41 10.09 19.40
CA SER A 26 0.74 10.39 20.79
C SER A 26 2.25 10.56 20.90
N THR A 27 2.74 11.80 20.88
CA THR A 27 4.09 12.07 21.39
C THR A 27 4.02 12.09 22.90
N SER A 28 4.12 10.91 23.51
CA SER A 28 4.35 10.80 24.94
C SER A 28 5.69 11.49 25.26
N ASN A 29 5.60 12.43 26.18
CA ASN A 29 6.69 13.23 26.72
C ASN A 29 7.77 12.33 27.36
N SER A 30 8.85 12.09 26.64
CA SER A 30 10.06 11.46 27.18
C SER A 30 11.03 12.57 27.61
N ASN A 31 11.08 12.82 28.91
CA ASN A 31 12.10 13.67 29.53
C ASN A 31 13.48 13.05 29.22
N SER A 32 14.16 13.56 28.19
CA SER A 32 15.53 13.19 27.85
C SER A 32 16.33 14.47 27.68
N ASN A 33 17.21 14.67 28.64
CA ASN A 33 18.22 15.71 28.67
C ASN A 33 19.24 15.41 27.56
N SER A 34 19.07 16.00 26.39
CA SER A 34 20.12 16.05 25.36
C SER A 34 20.12 17.41 24.67
N ASN A 35 21.25 18.08 24.85
CA ASN A 35 21.62 19.36 24.30
C ASN A 35 21.78 19.23 22.78
N SER A 36 20.74 19.62 22.00
CA SER A 36 20.84 19.88 20.56
C SER A 36 19.74 20.86 20.15
N ASN A 37 20.14 22.10 19.85
CA ASN A 37 19.29 23.20 19.37
C ASN A 37 18.77 22.94 17.95
N SER A 38 17.72 22.13 17.82
CA SER A 38 16.87 22.18 16.64
C SER A 38 15.45 21.82 17.03
N ASN A 39 14.61 22.84 17.21
CA ASN A 39 13.19 22.66 17.41
C ASN A 39 12.61 21.92 16.19
N PRO A 40 11.68 20.97 16.38
CA PRO A 40 11.03 20.27 15.27
C PRO A 40 10.32 21.30 14.39
N PRO A 41 10.33 21.14 13.05
CA PRO A 41 9.59 22.03 12.17
C PRO A 41 8.12 22.04 12.63
N PHE A 42 7.54 23.23 12.73
CA PHE A 42 6.20 23.54 13.26
C PHE A 42 6.05 23.67 14.78
N SER A 43 7.11 23.57 15.60
CA SER A 43 7.04 23.83 17.06
C SER A 43 6.41 25.18 17.40
N ASP A 44 6.75 26.20 16.61
CA ASP A 44 6.37 27.58 16.85
C ASP A 44 4.90 27.79 16.53
N LEU A 45 4.42 27.14 15.46
CA LEU A 45 3.01 27.12 15.08
C LEU A 45 2.16 26.44 16.16
N PHE A 46 2.61 25.30 16.69
CA PHE A 46 1.87 24.62 17.77
C PHE A 46 1.93 25.39 19.10
N SER A 47 3.00 26.13 19.35
CA SER A 47 3.13 27.00 20.52
C SER A 47 2.21 28.22 20.40
N GLU A 48 2.13 28.81 19.21
CA GLU A 48 1.25 29.94 18.88
C GLU A 48 -0.23 29.54 18.96
N ILE A 49 -0.60 28.38 18.42
CA ILE A 49 -1.95 27.83 18.57
C ILE A 49 -2.28 27.61 20.06
N LYS A 50 -1.36 27.05 20.85
CA LYS A 50 -1.57 26.85 22.30
C LYS A 50 -1.72 28.17 23.05
N ASN A 51 -0.92 29.18 22.70
CA ASN A 51 -0.98 30.50 23.33
C ASN A 51 -2.31 31.20 23.02
N ASN A 52 -2.76 31.14 21.76
CA ASN A 52 -4.06 31.70 21.35
C ASN A 52 -5.26 31.02 22.05
N PHE A 53 -5.18 29.73 22.36
CA PHE A 53 -6.23 29.07 23.17
C PHE A 53 -6.19 29.46 24.65
N LYS A 54 -5.00 29.75 25.20
CA LYS A 54 -4.80 30.08 26.61
C LYS A 54 -5.28 31.50 26.98
N GLU A 55 -5.34 32.40 26.01
CA GLU A 55 -5.86 33.76 26.16
C GLU A 55 -7.41 33.84 26.14
N SER A 56 -8.10 32.73 25.84
CA SER A 56 -9.57 32.70 25.75
C SER A 56 -10.32 32.38 27.04
N SER A 57 -9.67 32.40 28.21
CA SER A 57 -10.35 32.25 29.51
C SER A 57 -10.55 33.59 30.21
N PRO A 58 -11.70 34.28 30.02
CA PRO A 58 -12.13 35.32 30.94
C PRO A 58 -12.80 34.69 32.18
N SER A 59 -12.65 35.38 33.31
CA SER A 59 -13.33 35.16 34.59
C SER A 59 -14.85 34.91 34.43
N PRO A 60 -15.52 34.22 35.37
CA PRO A 60 -16.90 33.81 35.20
C PRO A 60 -17.83 35.01 35.40
N SER A 61 -18.11 35.74 34.32
CA SER A 61 -19.20 36.70 34.27
C SER A 61 -20.00 36.51 32.99
N ASN A 62 -21.27 36.22 33.19
CA ASN A 62 -22.32 35.88 32.23
C ASN A 62 -22.19 36.52 30.84
N THR A 63 -21.98 35.71 29.81
CA THR A 63 -22.20 36.07 28.41
C THR A 63 -22.78 34.84 27.72
N PRO A 64 -23.84 34.96 26.87
CA PRO A 64 -24.43 33.79 26.23
C PRO A 64 -23.33 33.12 25.41
N ARG A 65 -23.08 31.84 25.71
CA ARG A 65 -22.09 30.99 25.03
C ARG A 65 -22.56 30.82 23.58
N SER A 66 -22.24 31.80 22.76
CA SER A 66 -22.96 32.01 21.50
C SER A 66 -22.74 30.82 20.58
N SER A 67 -23.84 30.39 19.95
CA SER A 67 -23.91 29.50 18.80
C SER A 67 -22.74 29.68 17.81
N ASN A 68 -22.25 30.92 17.69
CA ASN A 68 -21.23 31.37 16.77
C ASN A 68 -19.89 30.62 16.84
N PHE A 69 -19.38 30.17 18.00
CA PHE A 69 -18.07 29.51 18.05
C PHE A 69 -18.10 28.07 17.50
N ARG A 70 -19.15 27.32 17.85
CA ARG A 70 -19.36 25.97 17.30
C ARG A 70 -19.66 26.05 15.80
N ASP A 71 -20.46 27.03 15.41
CA ASP A 71 -20.80 27.28 14.00
C ASP A 71 -19.57 27.70 13.20
N GLU A 72 -18.66 28.49 13.78
CA GLU A 72 -17.40 28.90 13.18
C GLU A 72 -16.41 27.74 13.04
N ILE A 73 -16.29 26.87 14.05
CA ILE A 73 -15.52 25.62 13.93
C ILE A 73 -16.09 24.75 12.81
N ASN A 74 -17.41 24.57 12.79
CA ASN A 74 -18.08 23.75 11.78
C ASN A 74 -17.91 24.35 10.37
N LYS A 75 -17.96 25.68 10.24
CA LYS A 75 -17.73 26.41 9.00
C LYS A 75 -16.29 26.28 8.52
N ASN A 76 -15.32 26.49 9.40
CA ASN A 76 -13.89 26.33 9.09
C ASN A 76 -13.55 24.89 8.71
N LEU A 77 -14.15 23.92 9.40
CA LEU A 77 -14.00 22.51 9.08
C LEU A 77 -14.65 22.17 7.72
N HIS A 78 -15.80 22.76 7.40
CA HIS A 78 -16.45 22.62 6.10
C HIS A 78 -15.62 23.25 4.97
N GLU A 79 -15.04 24.42 5.18
CA GLU A 79 -14.18 25.11 4.21
C GLU A 79 -12.85 24.36 4.00
N PHE A 80 -12.26 23.83 5.07
CA PHE A 80 -11.09 22.95 5.00
C PHE A 80 -11.40 21.65 4.26
N ARG A 81 -12.55 21.03 4.55
CA ARG A 81 -13.04 19.87 3.81
C ARG A 81 -13.22 20.23 2.34
N ALA A 82 -13.90 21.32 1.99
CA ALA A 82 -14.09 21.74 0.60
C ALA A 82 -12.76 21.91 -0.16
N ARG A 83 -11.71 22.45 0.49
CA ARG A 83 -10.36 22.56 -0.08
C ARG A 83 -9.66 21.21 -0.29
N THR A 84 -9.89 20.25 0.60
CA THR A 84 -9.23 18.93 0.56
C THR A 84 -10.04 17.87 -0.19
N THR A 85 -11.34 18.05 -0.35
CA THR A 85 -12.25 17.17 -1.07
C THR A 85 -12.37 17.50 -2.54
N ALA A 86 -11.88 18.67 -2.97
CA ALA A 86 -11.80 19.00 -4.38
C ALA A 86 -10.94 17.95 -5.10
N PRO A 87 -11.42 17.35 -6.20
CA PRO A 87 -10.65 16.33 -6.91
C PRO A 87 -9.32 16.95 -7.38
N PRO A 88 -8.21 16.21 -7.28
CA PRO A 88 -6.93 16.69 -7.77
C PRO A 88 -7.04 17.07 -9.25
N LYS A 89 -6.29 18.09 -9.66
CA LYS A 89 -6.33 18.57 -11.05
C LYS A 89 -6.07 17.39 -12.00
N PRO A 90 -6.93 17.14 -13.00
CA PRO A 90 -6.93 15.89 -13.76
C PRO A 90 -5.60 15.66 -14.50
N HIS A 91 -5.03 16.73 -15.07
CA HIS A 91 -3.73 16.65 -15.77
C HIS A 91 -2.55 16.26 -14.86
N LEU A 92 -2.62 16.57 -13.56
CA LEU A 92 -1.57 16.17 -12.62
C LEU A 92 -1.70 14.68 -12.29
N VAL A 93 -2.92 14.19 -12.11
CA VAL A 93 -3.19 12.76 -11.92
C VAL A 93 -2.63 11.98 -13.10
N GLU A 94 -2.98 12.38 -14.33
CA GLU A 94 -2.44 11.74 -15.53
C GLU A 94 -0.91 11.73 -15.52
N LYS A 95 -0.29 12.90 -15.32
CA LYS A 95 1.16 13.06 -15.26
C LYS A 95 1.81 12.11 -14.25
N TYR A 96 1.34 12.06 -13.01
CA TYR A 96 1.99 11.28 -11.94
C TYR A 96 1.69 9.79 -12.03
N PHE A 97 0.52 9.39 -12.51
CA PHE A 97 0.14 7.98 -12.65
C PHE A 97 0.48 7.38 -14.02
N HIS A 98 1.14 8.11 -14.91
CA HIS A 98 1.61 7.55 -16.18
C HIS A 98 2.64 6.44 -15.97
N PRO A 99 2.61 5.37 -16.80
CA PRO A 99 3.52 4.24 -16.68
C PRO A 99 5.01 4.63 -16.70
N ASP A 100 5.35 5.70 -17.41
CA ASP A 100 6.73 6.17 -17.56
C ASP A 100 7.32 6.63 -16.22
N ASN A 101 6.48 7.22 -15.37
CA ASN A 101 6.86 7.75 -14.06
C ASN A 101 6.77 6.72 -12.92
N MET A 102 6.38 5.48 -13.23
CA MET A 102 6.33 4.40 -12.25
C MET A 102 7.71 3.80 -12.00
N SER A 103 7.90 3.30 -10.77
CA SER A 103 9.08 2.53 -10.40
C SER A 103 9.18 1.22 -11.18
N SER A 104 10.39 0.68 -11.34
CA SER A 104 10.61 -0.63 -12.00
C SER A 104 9.82 -1.75 -11.33
N SER A 105 9.59 -1.66 -10.01
CA SER A 105 8.78 -2.62 -9.25
C SER A 105 7.30 -2.59 -9.66
N GLU A 106 6.73 -1.41 -9.88
CA GLU A 106 5.35 -1.25 -10.34
C GLU A 106 5.17 -1.72 -11.78
N LYS A 107 6.13 -1.36 -12.66
CA LYS A 107 6.17 -1.85 -14.04
C LYS A 107 6.16 -3.39 -14.08
N LEU A 108 7.02 -4.01 -13.26
CA LEU A 108 7.08 -5.46 -13.14
C LEU A 108 5.79 -6.07 -12.59
N LYS A 109 5.12 -5.44 -11.61
CA LYS A 109 3.84 -5.94 -11.09
C LYS A 109 2.75 -5.96 -12.15
N ILE A 110 2.68 -4.91 -12.98
CA ILE A 110 1.72 -4.82 -14.08
C ILE A 110 2.01 -5.90 -15.13
N GLU A 111 3.28 -6.09 -15.50
CA GLU A 111 3.69 -7.14 -16.43
C GLU A 111 3.35 -8.54 -15.90
N LEU A 112 3.61 -8.80 -14.62
CA LEU A 112 3.26 -10.07 -13.98
C LEU A 112 1.75 -10.32 -13.96
N ALA A 113 0.93 -9.28 -13.81
CA ALA A 113 -0.52 -9.40 -13.88
C ALA A 113 -0.98 -9.75 -15.30
N LYS A 114 -0.43 -9.07 -16.33
CA LYS A 114 -0.69 -9.38 -17.75
C LYS A 114 -0.36 -10.83 -18.08
N VAL A 115 0.86 -11.26 -17.73
CA VAL A 115 1.32 -12.64 -17.95
C VAL A 115 0.48 -13.65 -17.18
N ARG A 116 0.04 -13.33 -15.96
CA ARG A 116 -0.90 -14.20 -15.24
C ARG A 116 -2.20 -14.36 -16.03
N ASP A 117 -2.75 -13.28 -16.55
CA ASP A 117 -4.05 -13.30 -17.22
C ASP A 117 -4.00 -14.03 -18.57
N GLU A 118 -2.85 -14.06 -19.25
CA GLU A 118 -2.60 -14.90 -20.42
C GLU A 118 -2.49 -16.39 -20.06
N PHE A 119 -1.83 -16.69 -18.94
CA PHE A 119 -1.54 -18.05 -18.51
C PHE A 119 -2.50 -18.59 -17.46
N LYS A 120 -3.61 -17.93 -17.11
CA LYS A 120 -4.59 -18.47 -16.15
C LYS A 120 -5.49 -19.53 -16.79
N MET A 121 -5.89 -20.55 -16.04
CA MET A 121 -6.90 -21.53 -16.48
C MET A 121 -8.33 -21.16 -16.05
N SER A 122 -8.45 -20.43 -14.94
CA SER A 122 -9.71 -19.91 -14.41
C SER A 122 -9.49 -18.47 -13.96
N ASP A 123 -10.57 -17.71 -13.78
CA ASP A 123 -10.44 -16.28 -13.46
C ASP A 123 -9.73 -15.97 -12.14
N SER A 124 -9.76 -16.90 -11.19
CA SER A 124 -9.06 -16.80 -9.91
C SER A 124 -7.74 -17.57 -9.86
N ASP A 125 -7.27 -18.15 -10.96
CA ASP A 125 -6.04 -18.94 -10.97
C ASP A 125 -4.80 -18.06 -10.83
N CYS A 126 -4.22 -18.07 -9.63
CA CYS A 126 -2.95 -17.40 -9.33
C CYS A 126 -1.82 -18.40 -9.04
N GLY A 127 -2.11 -19.70 -9.03
CA GLY A 127 -1.28 -20.72 -8.39
C GLY A 127 -0.92 -21.91 -9.26
N SER A 128 -1.48 -22.06 -10.45
CA SER A 128 -1.15 -23.18 -11.34
C SER A 128 0.32 -23.17 -11.76
N ALA A 129 0.83 -24.36 -12.10
CA ALA A 129 2.23 -24.52 -12.50
C ALA A 129 2.58 -23.66 -13.74
N ARG A 130 1.67 -23.55 -14.72
CA ARG A 130 1.84 -22.68 -15.91
C ARG A 130 1.98 -21.20 -15.54
N VAL A 131 1.08 -20.67 -14.69
CA VAL A 131 1.15 -19.29 -14.20
C VAL A 131 2.47 -19.03 -13.47
N GLN A 132 2.87 -19.93 -12.56
CA GLN A 132 4.11 -19.79 -11.80
C GLN A 132 5.35 -19.79 -12.72
N ILE A 133 5.38 -20.64 -13.75
CA ILE A 133 6.48 -20.69 -14.73
C ILE A 133 6.57 -19.38 -15.52
N ALA A 134 5.44 -18.84 -15.96
CA ALA A 134 5.39 -17.59 -16.73
C ALA A 134 5.84 -16.39 -15.89
N GLN A 135 5.38 -16.30 -14.63
CA GLN A 135 5.84 -15.28 -13.68
C GLN A 135 7.33 -15.38 -13.36
N LEU A 136 7.86 -16.61 -13.14
CA LEU A 136 9.29 -16.82 -12.91
C LEU A 136 10.11 -16.43 -14.13
N THR A 137 9.63 -16.72 -15.35
CA THR A 137 10.31 -16.34 -16.58
C THR A 137 10.44 -14.83 -16.71
N THR A 138 9.37 -14.09 -16.43
CA THR A 138 9.35 -12.62 -16.43
C THR A 138 10.33 -12.06 -15.39
N LYS A 139 10.31 -12.58 -14.15
CA LYS A 139 11.25 -12.18 -13.09
C LYS A 139 12.71 -12.46 -13.44
N ILE A 140 12.99 -13.61 -14.07
CA ILE A 140 14.33 -13.99 -14.52
C ILE A 140 14.82 -13.03 -15.61
N LYS A 141 13.99 -12.70 -16.60
CA LYS A 141 14.32 -11.72 -17.65
C LYS A 141 14.63 -10.35 -17.04
N HIS A 142 13.75 -9.84 -16.18
CA HIS A 142 13.95 -8.56 -15.50
C HIS A 142 15.25 -8.55 -14.67
N LEU A 143 15.46 -9.55 -13.81
CA LEU A 143 16.65 -9.60 -12.95
C LEU A 143 17.94 -9.79 -13.76
N SER A 144 17.89 -10.53 -14.87
CA SER A 144 19.06 -10.74 -15.73
C SER A 144 19.58 -9.45 -16.37
N ALA A 145 18.70 -8.49 -16.68
CA ALA A 145 19.07 -7.21 -17.28
C ALA A 145 19.78 -6.25 -16.32
N VAL A 146 19.43 -6.31 -15.02
CA VAL A 146 19.98 -5.43 -13.97
C VAL A 146 21.11 -6.09 -13.16
N LEU A 147 21.55 -7.30 -13.54
CA LEU A 147 22.51 -8.06 -12.76
C LEU A 147 23.95 -7.52 -12.93
N HIS A 148 24.55 -7.05 -11.83
CA HIS A 148 25.94 -6.64 -11.82
C HIS A 148 26.90 -7.82 -11.57
N LYS A 149 28.08 -7.78 -12.20
CA LYS A 149 29.08 -8.87 -12.12
C LYS A 149 29.50 -9.21 -10.69
N LYS A 150 29.62 -8.21 -9.81
CA LYS A 150 30.06 -8.37 -8.42
C LYS A 150 28.93 -8.75 -7.44
N ASP A 151 27.67 -8.71 -7.87
CA ASP A 151 26.55 -9.06 -7.00
C ASP A 151 26.33 -10.58 -6.97
N VAL A 152 26.93 -11.22 -5.96
CA VAL A 152 26.85 -12.67 -5.77
C VAL A 152 25.49 -13.09 -5.21
N HIS A 153 24.87 -12.28 -4.36
CA HIS A 153 23.59 -12.61 -3.70
C HIS A 153 22.44 -12.61 -4.70
N SER A 154 22.36 -11.57 -5.54
CA SER A 154 21.36 -11.50 -6.61
C SER A 154 21.54 -12.62 -7.63
N ARG A 155 22.79 -12.96 -7.97
CA ARG A 155 23.09 -14.10 -8.85
C ARG A 155 22.64 -15.43 -8.24
N LYS A 156 22.87 -15.65 -6.94
CA LYS A 156 22.36 -16.83 -6.23
C LYS A 156 20.83 -16.89 -6.26
N GLY A 157 20.16 -15.76 -6.04
CA GLY A 157 18.70 -15.65 -6.18
C GLY A 157 18.21 -15.98 -7.59
N LEU A 158 18.89 -15.47 -8.62
CA LEU A 158 18.61 -15.76 -10.02
C LEU A 158 18.74 -17.27 -10.31
N LEU A 159 19.83 -17.90 -9.89
CA LEU A 159 20.05 -19.34 -10.08
C LEU A 159 18.97 -20.17 -9.37
N ALA A 160 18.57 -19.78 -8.16
CA ALA A 160 17.48 -20.44 -7.43
C ALA A 160 16.14 -20.33 -8.18
N MET A 161 15.84 -19.17 -8.77
CA MET A 161 14.64 -18.97 -9.60
C MET A 161 14.66 -19.84 -10.86
N VAL A 162 15.80 -19.92 -11.56
CA VAL A 162 15.97 -20.78 -12.73
C VAL A 162 15.77 -22.26 -12.37
N GLN A 163 16.35 -22.71 -11.26
CA GLN A 163 16.18 -24.09 -10.78
C GLN A 163 14.72 -24.39 -10.40
N ARG A 164 14.04 -23.46 -9.73
CA ARG A 164 12.61 -23.59 -9.40
C ARG A 164 11.77 -23.71 -10.68
N ARG A 165 12.02 -22.88 -11.68
CA ARG A 165 11.35 -22.96 -12.99
C ARG A 165 11.57 -24.32 -13.67
N LYS A 166 12.82 -24.83 -13.66
CA LYS A 166 13.14 -26.17 -14.20
C LYS A 166 12.36 -27.29 -13.50
N ARG A 167 12.22 -27.22 -12.18
CA ARG A 167 11.43 -28.20 -11.41
C ARG A 167 9.94 -28.16 -11.77
N LEU A 168 9.38 -26.96 -11.92
CA LEU A 168 7.98 -26.79 -12.34
C LEU A 168 7.74 -27.29 -13.77
N LEU A 169 8.63 -27.01 -14.71
CA LEU A 169 8.54 -27.56 -16.07
C LEU A 169 8.63 -29.08 -16.08
N LYS A 170 9.53 -29.68 -15.27
CA LYS A 170 9.60 -31.14 -15.12
C LYS A 170 8.33 -31.72 -14.50
N TYR A 171 7.66 -31.00 -13.61
CA TYR A 171 6.34 -31.37 -13.08
C TYR A 171 5.27 -31.31 -14.17
N LEU A 172 5.16 -30.18 -14.87
CA LEU A 172 4.13 -29.98 -15.89
C LEU A 172 4.26 -31.01 -17.02
N ARG A 173 5.49 -31.34 -17.43
CA ARG A 173 5.76 -32.35 -18.46
C ARG A 173 5.23 -33.75 -18.12
N ARG A 174 5.15 -34.12 -16.84
CA ARG A 174 4.66 -35.44 -16.40
C ARG A 174 3.18 -35.46 -16.06
N THR A 175 2.58 -34.30 -15.75
CA THR A 175 1.16 -34.22 -15.41
C THR A 175 0.32 -33.89 -16.63
N ASP A 176 0.69 -32.83 -17.35
CA ASP A 176 -0.13 -32.21 -18.39
C ASP A 176 0.75 -31.82 -19.59
N TRP A 177 0.87 -32.75 -20.54
CA TRP A 177 1.73 -32.57 -21.71
C TRP A 177 1.30 -31.37 -22.58
N ASP A 178 0.00 -31.17 -22.78
CA ASP A 178 -0.51 -30.07 -23.60
C ASP A 178 -0.19 -28.71 -22.99
N SER A 179 -0.34 -28.58 -21.67
CA SER A 179 0.05 -27.37 -20.94
C SER A 179 1.55 -27.14 -20.98
N TYR A 180 2.36 -28.20 -20.94
CA TYR A 180 3.81 -28.10 -21.09
C TYR A 180 4.21 -27.58 -22.48
N CYS A 181 3.60 -28.12 -23.55
CA CYS A 181 3.82 -27.65 -24.92
C CYS A 181 3.43 -26.18 -25.07
N PHE A 182 2.25 -25.79 -24.57
CA PHE A 182 1.76 -24.40 -24.59
C PHE A 182 2.70 -23.42 -23.87
N VAL A 183 3.34 -23.84 -22.78
CA VAL A 183 4.25 -22.96 -22.01
C VAL A 183 5.62 -22.80 -22.69
N ILE A 184 6.01 -23.72 -23.58
CA ILE A 184 7.32 -23.71 -24.25
C ILE A 184 7.27 -23.12 -25.66
N SER A 185 6.14 -23.28 -26.36
CA SER A 185 5.90 -22.65 -27.66
C SER A 185 6.04 -21.14 -27.57
#